data_AF-A0A958WN02-F1
#
_entry.id   AF-A0A958WN02-F1
#
_cell.length_a   1.000
_cell.length_b   1.000
_cell.length_c   1.000
_cell.angle_alpha   90.00
_cell.angle_beta   90.00
_cell.angle_gamma   90.00
#
_symmetry.space_group_name_H-M   'P 1'
#
loop_
_entity.id
_entity.type
_entity.pdbx_description
1 polymer ?
#
loop_
_entity_poly.entity_id
_entity_poly.type
_entity_poly.pdbx_seq_one_letter_code
_entity_poly.pdbx_strand_id
1 'polypeptide(L)'
;MIKNVVIFILSIGLILSIGLNIFFFNSSTSGFQENKRLEKSGGIFSMFDFSKTSDPISKDSLSENNFVQQVDNTVKNLKLIQDELAEITGGYNAETGMLIRPYAVLYVNAYFYYDNPKRSFAINFFNDTIDNYLKYIDKHKIDSPLSKLINTYRKYYPPLFEDMSLTEAMATIDLIVSQIQIDKYNHLLNSK
;
A
#
# COMPACT_ATOMS: atom_id res chain seq x y z
N MET A 1 -33.38 32.95 27.66
CA MET A 1 -31.98 33.46 27.77
C MET A 1 -31.04 32.49 28.49
N ILE A 2 -31.40 31.95 29.66
CA ILE A 2 -30.51 31.06 30.46
C ILE A 2 -30.07 29.78 29.71
N LYS A 3 -30.93 29.16 28.88
CA LYS A 3 -30.59 27.95 28.11
C LYS A 3 -29.44 28.13 27.10
N ASN A 4 -29.27 29.32 26.52
CA ASN A 4 -28.23 29.55 25.51
C ASN A 4 -26.85 29.76 26.15
N VAL A 5 -26.81 30.24 27.40
CA VAL A 5 -25.56 30.42 28.16
C VAL A 5 -24.98 29.08 28.60
N VAL A 6 -25.83 28.12 29.00
CA VAL A 6 -25.41 26.77 29.40
C VAL A 6 -24.82 25.99 28.23
N ILE A 7 -25.43 26.10 27.03
CA ILE A 7 -24.91 25.46 25.81
C ILE A 7 -23.56 26.05 25.41
N PHE A 8 -23.39 27.37 25.54
CA PHE A 8 -22.13 28.05 25.23
C PHE A 8 -20.98 27.60 26.16
N ILE A 9 -21.24 27.49 27.46
CA ILE A 9 -20.25 27.01 28.44
C ILE A 9 -19.88 25.54 28.19
N LEU A 10 -20.87 24.69 27.88
CA LEU A 10 -20.63 23.28 27.52
C LEU A 10 -19.80 23.16 26.23
N SER A 11 -20.04 24.01 25.23
CA SER A 11 -19.27 24.00 23.98
C SER A 11 -17.82 24.45 24.17
N ILE A 12 -17.56 25.43 25.04
CA ILE A 12 -16.19 25.87 25.35
C ILE A 12 -15.44 24.79 26.14
N GLY A 13 -16.11 24.12 27.09
CA GLY A 13 -15.53 22.99 27.81
C GLY A 13 -15.17 21.82 26.89
N LEU A 14 -16.01 21.53 25.89
CA LEU A 14 -15.76 20.49 24.90
C LEU A 14 -14.56 20.83 24.00
N ILE A 15 -14.48 22.08 23.52
CA ILE A 15 -13.38 22.57 22.69
C ILE A 15 -12.05 22.59 23.47
N LEU A 16 -12.06 22.98 24.74
CA LEU A 16 -10.89 22.93 25.61
C LEU A 16 -10.44 21.48 25.90
N SER A 17 -11.37 20.52 26.01
CA SER A 17 -11.02 19.10 26.19
C SER A 17 -10.39 18.48 24.93
N ILE A 18 -10.82 18.91 23.74
CA ILE A 18 -10.25 18.48 22.46
C ILE A 18 -8.86 19.11 22.28
N GLY A 19 -8.71 20.41 22.60
CA GLY A 19 -7.43 21.11 22.53
C GLY A 19 -6.38 20.57 23.52
N LEU A 20 -6.78 20.23 24.76
CA LEU A 20 -5.87 19.64 25.75
C LEU A 20 -5.45 18.22 25.38
N ASN A 21 -6.34 17.39 24.81
CA ASN A 21 -5.95 16.07 24.28
C ASN A 21 -4.91 16.18 23.15
N ILE A 22 -5.08 17.15 22.24
CA ILE A 22 -4.11 17.39 21.15
C ILE A 22 -2.77 17.88 21.70
N PHE A 23 -2.77 18.76 22.72
CA PHE A 23 -1.53 19.29 23.31
C PHE A 23 -0.76 18.26 24.15
N PHE A 24 -1.44 17.39 24.90
CA PHE A 24 -0.80 16.29 25.63
C PHE A 24 -0.31 15.16 24.71
N PHE A 25 -0.93 14.94 23.54
CA PHE A 25 -0.40 14.02 22.52
C PHE A 25 0.88 14.52 21.84
N ASN A 26 1.06 15.84 21.72
CA ASN A 26 2.20 16.45 21.02
C ASN A 26 3.48 16.61 21.87
N SER A 27 3.46 16.23 23.15
CA SER A 27 4.65 16.29 24.03
C SER A 27 5.36 14.93 24.18
N SER A 28 4.93 13.90 23.46
CA SER A 28 5.59 12.60 23.38
C SER A 28 6.42 12.52 22.10
N THR A 29 7.68 12.11 22.22
CA THR A 29 8.63 11.82 21.13
C THR A 29 8.08 10.89 20.03
N SER A 30 6.93 10.23 20.26
CA SER A 30 6.18 9.44 19.28
C SER A 30 5.54 10.28 18.14
N GLY A 31 5.06 11.50 18.41
CA GLY A 31 4.34 12.30 17.40
C GLY A 31 5.23 12.81 16.25
N PHE A 32 6.52 13.05 16.52
CA PHE A 32 7.48 13.46 15.50
C PHE A 32 7.86 12.33 14.53
N GLN A 33 7.97 11.10 15.04
CA GLN A 33 8.19 9.92 14.20
C GLN A 33 6.94 9.59 13.37
N GLU A 34 5.75 9.76 13.95
CA GLU A 34 4.49 9.55 13.25
C GLU A 34 4.27 10.55 12.09
N ASN A 35 4.56 11.84 12.30
CA ASN A 35 4.45 12.84 11.23
C ASN A 35 5.42 12.57 10.07
N LYS A 36 6.68 12.21 10.37
CA LYS A 36 7.65 11.82 9.32
C LYS A 36 7.22 10.55 8.57
N ARG A 37 6.60 9.59 9.26
CA ARG A 37 6.06 8.35 8.66
C ARG A 37 4.87 8.65 7.75
N LEU A 38 3.96 9.52 8.17
CA LEU A 38 2.81 9.94 7.36
C LEU A 38 3.26 10.75 6.13
N GLU A 39 4.28 11.59 6.24
CA GLU A 39 4.90 12.27 5.10
C GLU A 39 5.56 11.29 4.12
N LYS A 40 6.30 10.29 4.62
CA LYS A 40 6.89 9.21 3.79
C LYS A 40 5.79 8.42 3.07
N SER A 41 4.77 8.00 3.80
CA SER A 41 3.65 7.23 3.25
C SER A 41 2.86 8.06 2.24
N GLY A 42 2.58 9.33 2.52
CA GLY A 42 1.96 10.27 1.58
C GLY A 42 2.81 10.49 0.32
N GLY A 43 4.14 10.55 0.45
CA GLY A 43 5.07 10.57 -0.68
C GLY A 43 4.98 9.32 -1.54
N ILE A 44 4.86 8.14 -0.93
CA ILE A 44 4.67 6.86 -1.64
C ILE A 44 3.32 6.86 -2.34
N PHE A 45 2.23 7.16 -1.64
CA PHE A 45 0.89 7.20 -2.22
C PHE A 45 0.76 8.20 -3.38
N SER A 46 1.39 9.37 -3.28
CA SER A 46 1.40 10.35 -4.38
C SER A 46 2.22 9.88 -5.59
N MET A 47 3.22 9.03 -5.41
CA MET A 47 3.89 8.38 -6.55
C MET A 47 3.01 7.34 -7.24
N PHE A 48 2.16 6.65 -6.47
CA PHE A 48 1.17 5.68 -6.96
C PHE A 48 -0.16 6.32 -7.41
N ASP A 49 -0.22 7.65 -7.55
CA ASP A 49 -1.37 8.33 -8.15
C ASP A 49 -1.29 8.22 -9.69
N PHE A 50 -1.97 7.20 -10.23
CA PHE A 50 -2.01 6.89 -11.66
C PHE A 50 -3.03 7.74 -12.46
N SER A 51 -3.56 8.83 -11.89
CA SER A 51 -4.62 9.65 -12.51
C SER A 51 -4.23 10.37 -13.82
N LYS A 52 -2.97 10.26 -14.30
CA LYS A 52 -2.45 11.02 -15.45
C LYS A 52 -1.56 10.24 -16.43
N THR A 53 -1.89 9.01 -16.79
CA THR A 53 -1.18 8.34 -17.90
C THR A 53 -2.14 7.69 -18.89
N SER A 54 -2.27 8.31 -20.06
CA SER A 54 -2.80 7.66 -21.25
C SER A 54 -2.14 8.25 -22.50
N ASP A 55 -1.20 7.53 -23.09
CA ASP A 55 -0.88 7.62 -24.51
C ASP A 55 -0.84 6.19 -25.06
N PRO A 56 -1.63 5.84 -26.10
CA PRO A 56 -1.74 4.46 -26.55
C PRO A 56 -0.80 4.17 -27.73
N ILE A 57 0.21 3.28 -27.60
CA ILE A 57 0.83 2.64 -28.78
C ILE A 57 1.43 1.24 -28.47
N SER A 58 0.88 0.18 -29.09
CA SER A 58 1.50 -0.65 -30.14
C SER A 58 0.85 -2.04 -30.18
N LYS A 59 0.48 -2.49 -31.39
CA LYS A 59 -0.07 -3.82 -31.63
C LYS A 59 1.07 -4.82 -31.74
N ASP A 60 1.20 -5.69 -30.76
CA ASP A 60 1.98 -6.91 -30.88
C ASP A 60 1.06 -8.10 -30.57
N SER A 61 0.98 -9.05 -31.51
CA SER A 61 0.14 -10.24 -31.38
C SER A 61 0.79 -11.23 -30.41
N LEU A 62 0.64 -10.97 -29.12
CA LEU A 62 1.03 -11.88 -28.05
C LEU A 62 0.09 -13.08 -27.99
N SER A 63 0.56 -14.20 -27.43
CA SER A 63 -0.36 -15.21 -26.90
C SER A 63 -1.01 -14.63 -25.63
N GLU A 64 -2.15 -13.97 -25.77
CA GLU A 64 -2.93 -13.34 -24.69
C GLU A 64 -3.01 -14.20 -23.42
N ASN A 65 -3.13 -15.52 -23.59
CA ASN A 65 -3.17 -16.51 -22.50
C ASN A 65 -1.94 -16.46 -21.57
N ASN A 66 -0.74 -16.26 -22.10
CA ASN A 66 0.48 -16.25 -21.29
C ASN A 66 0.59 -14.96 -20.45
N PHE A 67 0.14 -13.82 -20.99
CA PHE A 67 0.14 -12.57 -20.24
C PHE A 67 -0.93 -12.56 -19.15
N VAL A 68 -2.13 -13.04 -19.47
CA VAL A 68 -3.22 -13.20 -18.49
C VAL A 68 -2.78 -14.10 -17.33
N GLN A 69 -2.15 -15.24 -17.63
CA GLN A 69 -1.63 -16.14 -16.60
C GLN A 69 -0.53 -15.48 -15.76
N GLN A 70 0.35 -14.69 -16.36
CA GLN A 70 1.38 -13.96 -15.64
C GLN A 70 0.79 -12.93 -14.67
N VAL A 71 -0.22 -12.18 -15.12
CA VAL A 71 -0.97 -11.25 -14.26
C VAL A 71 -1.63 -11.99 -13.11
N ASP A 72 -2.38 -13.06 -13.39
CA ASP A 72 -3.14 -13.79 -12.39
C ASP A 72 -2.22 -14.42 -11.33
N ASN A 73 -1.08 -14.97 -11.74
CA ASN A 73 -0.06 -15.49 -10.83
C ASN A 73 0.56 -14.37 -9.96
N THR A 74 0.86 -13.22 -10.55
CA THR A 74 1.43 -12.07 -9.82
C THR A 74 0.46 -11.58 -8.75
N VAL A 75 -0.81 -11.38 -9.12
CA VAL A 75 -1.87 -10.93 -8.21
C VAL A 75 -2.12 -11.96 -7.11
N LYS A 76 -2.11 -13.25 -7.43
CA LYS A 76 -2.25 -14.32 -6.44
C LYS A 76 -1.11 -14.28 -5.40
N ASN A 77 0.14 -14.11 -5.84
CA ASN A 77 1.28 -14.04 -4.94
C ASN A 77 1.25 -12.79 -4.05
N LEU A 78 0.80 -11.65 -4.59
CA LEU A 78 0.63 -10.42 -3.81
C LEU A 78 -0.49 -10.55 -2.77
N LYS A 79 -1.61 -11.19 -3.10
CA LYS A 79 -2.67 -11.50 -2.13
C LYS A 79 -2.20 -12.45 -1.02
N LEU A 80 -1.39 -13.45 -1.38
CA LEU A 80 -0.79 -14.34 -0.38
C LEU A 80 0.06 -13.57 0.65
N ILE A 81 0.80 -12.53 0.22
CA ILE A 81 1.53 -11.66 1.15
C ILE A 81 0.57 -10.91 2.07
N GLN A 82 -0.54 -10.38 1.55
CA GLN A 82 -1.55 -9.68 2.37
C GLN A 82 -2.20 -10.62 3.40
N ASP A 83 -2.54 -11.84 2.99
CA ASP A 83 -3.11 -12.86 3.88
C ASP A 83 -2.11 -13.23 4.99
N GLU A 84 -0.85 -13.49 4.62
CA GLU A 84 0.23 -13.79 5.59
C GLU A 84 0.43 -12.63 6.58
N LEU A 85 0.45 -11.38 6.10
CA LEU A 85 0.56 -10.16 6.93
C LEU A 85 -0.62 -10.01 7.90
N ALA A 86 -1.84 -10.26 7.44
CA ALA A 86 -3.03 -10.22 8.29
C ALA A 86 -2.92 -11.30 9.38
N GLU A 87 -2.58 -12.53 9.04
CA GLU A 87 -2.47 -13.63 9.99
C GLU A 87 -1.44 -13.37 11.10
N ILE A 88 -0.24 -12.90 10.77
CA ILE A 88 0.80 -12.64 11.77
C ILE A 88 0.46 -11.47 12.70
N THR A 89 -0.46 -10.59 12.31
CA THR A 89 -0.92 -9.44 13.11
C THR A 89 -2.18 -9.76 13.92
N GLY A 90 -2.66 -10.99 13.87
CA GLY A 90 -3.84 -11.47 14.61
C GLY A 90 -5.09 -11.64 13.74
N GLY A 91 -5.03 -11.29 12.45
CA GLY A 91 -6.10 -11.46 11.49
C GLY A 91 -7.13 -10.33 11.50
N TYR A 92 -8.37 -10.69 11.19
CA TYR A 92 -9.50 -9.79 11.11
C TYR A 92 -10.46 -10.02 12.28
N ASN A 93 -11.07 -8.93 12.75
CA ASN A 93 -12.18 -9.01 13.68
C ASN A 93 -13.40 -9.61 12.94
N ALA A 94 -13.97 -10.68 13.49
CA ALA A 94 -15.04 -11.44 12.84
C ALA A 94 -16.35 -10.65 12.69
N GLU A 95 -16.60 -9.65 13.54
CA GLU A 95 -17.83 -8.86 13.54
C GLU A 95 -17.74 -7.68 12.56
N THR A 96 -16.57 -7.04 12.48
CA THR A 96 -16.38 -5.81 11.70
C THR A 96 -15.67 -6.05 10.37
N GLY A 97 -15.00 -7.19 10.19
CA GLY A 97 -14.13 -7.47 9.06
C GLY A 97 -12.86 -6.60 9.03
N MET A 98 -12.60 -5.80 10.06
CA MET A 98 -11.42 -4.94 10.11
C MET A 98 -10.21 -5.68 10.67
N LEU A 99 -9.00 -5.25 10.29
CA LEU A 99 -7.75 -5.75 10.86
C LEU A 99 -7.71 -5.54 12.38
N ILE A 100 -7.25 -6.55 13.13
CA ILE A 100 -7.13 -6.45 14.60
C ILE A 100 -6.04 -5.45 15.00
N ARG A 101 -4.94 -5.36 14.23
CA ARG A 101 -3.81 -4.47 14.52
C ARG A 101 -3.40 -3.63 13.31
N PRO A 102 -4.24 -2.69 12.86
CA PRO A 102 -4.01 -1.94 11.62
C PRO A 102 -2.72 -1.10 11.63
N TYR A 103 -2.24 -0.69 12.81
CA TYR A 103 -1.06 0.17 12.98
C TYR A 103 0.23 -0.58 13.36
N ALA A 104 0.28 -1.90 13.14
CA ALA A 104 1.35 -2.78 13.60
C ALA A 104 2.66 -2.69 12.79
N VAL A 105 3.38 -1.56 12.88
CA VAL A 105 4.64 -1.32 12.13
C VAL A 105 5.72 -2.39 12.39
N LEU A 106 5.95 -2.75 13.66
CA LEU A 106 6.96 -3.74 14.02
C LEU A 106 6.71 -5.11 13.38
N TYR A 107 5.45 -5.49 13.19
CA TYR A 107 5.08 -6.76 12.57
C TYR A 107 5.30 -6.72 11.05
N VAL A 108 5.03 -5.58 10.40
CA VAL A 108 5.34 -5.39 8.98
C VAL A 108 6.84 -5.45 8.74
N ASN A 109 7.63 -4.72 9.54
CA ASN A 109 9.08 -4.76 9.45
C ASN A 109 9.61 -6.18 9.69
N ALA A 110 9.11 -6.87 10.74
CA ALA A 110 9.45 -8.26 11.04
C ALA A 110 9.16 -9.21 9.87
N TYR A 111 8.00 -9.06 9.23
CA TYR A 111 7.59 -9.92 8.13
C TYR A 111 8.46 -9.77 6.88
N PHE A 112 8.71 -8.53 6.46
CA PHE A 112 9.43 -8.28 5.22
C PHE A 112 10.93 -8.48 5.36
N TYR A 113 11.53 -8.11 6.50
CA TYR A 113 12.99 -7.95 6.61
C TYR A 113 13.66 -8.92 7.58
N TYR A 114 12.90 -9.81 8.22
CA TYR A 114 13.43 -10.80 9.15
C TYR A 114 12.88 -12.19 8.87
N ASP A 115 13.50 -13.18 9.49
CA ASP A 115 13.02 -14.55 9.45
C ASP A 115 11.75 -14.70 10.29
N ASN A 116 10.71 -15.36 9.74
CA ASN A 116 9.47 -15.60 10.45
C ASN A 116 8.79 -16.90 9.98
N PRO A 117 7.85 -17.47 10.77
CA PRO A 117 7.27 -18.78 10.49
C PRO A 117 6.47 -18.89 9.18
N LYS A 118 6.03 -17.76 8.62
CA LYS A 118 5.33 -17.75 7.32
C LYS A 118 6.33 -17.74 6.18
N ARG A 119 7.33 -16.86 6.26
CA ARG A 119 8.28 -16.66 5.18
C ARG A 119 9.56 -16.00 5.67
N SER A 120 10.69 -16.63 5.40
CA SER A 120 11.99 -15.99 5.61
C SER A 120 12.18 -14.83 4.62
N PHE A 121 12.41 -13.62 5.13
CA PHE A 121 12.66 -12.41 4.33
C PHE A 121 11.64 -12.21 3.19
N ALA A 122 10.37 -11.97 3.56
CA ALA A 122 9.29 -11.88 2.58
C ALA A 122 9.50 -10.81 1.51
N ILE A 123 10.36 -9.81 1.75
CA ILE A 123 10.75 -8.81 0.74
C ILE A 123 11.36 -9.44 -0.52
N ASN A 124 12.07 -10.56 -0.39
CA ASN A 124 12.67 -11.23 -1.54
C ASN A 124 11.58 -11.86 -2.42
N PHE A 125 10.62 -12.55 -1.81
CA PHE A 125 9.47 -13.11 -2.52
C PHE A 125 8.62 -12.04 -3.20
N PHE A 126 8.41 -10.90 -2.52
CA PHE A 126 7.75 -9.74 -3.13
C PHE A 126 8.53 -9.23 -4.34
N ASN A 127 9.84 -8.98 -4.18
CA ASN A 127 10.68 -8.47 -5.26
C ASN A 127 10.74 -9.42 -6.45
N ASP A 128 10.89 -10.73 -6.22
CA ASP A 128 10.89 -11.74 -7.27
C ASP A 128 9.55 -11.77 -8.02
N THR A 129 8.44 -11.64 -7.29
CA THR A 129 7.10 -11.57 -7.87
C THR A 129 6.95 -10.36 -8.80
N ILE A 130 7.36 -9.18 -8.34
CA ILE A 130 7.31 -7.96 -9.14
C ILE A 130 8.30 -8.01 -10.31
N ASP A 131 9.52 -8.48 -10.11
CA ASP A 131 10.55 -8.52 -11.14
C ASP A 131 10.18 -9.48 -12.27
N ASN A 132 9.56 -10.61 -11.96
CA ASN A 132 9.08 -11.53 -12.97
C ASN A 132 7.94 -10.91 -13.81
N TYR A 133 7.08 -10.10 -13.20
CA TYR A 133 6.05 -9.35 -13.92
C TYR A 133 6.68 -8.25 -14.80
N LEU A 134 7.57 -7.42 -14.25
CA LEU A 134 8.22 -6.33 -14.98
C LEU A 134 9.08 -6.83 -16.14
N LYS A 135 9.85 -7.92 -15.95
CA LYS A 135 10.60 -8.56 -17.03
C LYS A 135 9.69 -9.04 -18.16
N TYR A 136 8.50 -9.52 -17.84
CA TYR A 136 7.52 -9.92 -18.86
C TYR A 136 7.05 -8.70 -19.65
N ILE A 137 6.63 -7.63 -18.97
CA ILE A 137 6.22 -6.36 -19.61
C ILE A 137 7.32 -5.83 -20.52
N ASP A 138 8.56 -5.73 -20.03
CA ASP A 138 9.69 -5.17 -20.77
C ASP A 138 10.02 -6.01 -22.01
N LYS A 139 10.08 -7.34 -21.85
CA LYS A 139 10.31 -8.29 -22.96
C LYS A 139 9.25 -8.13 -24.06
N HIS A 140 8.02 -7.84 -23.67
CA HIS A 140 6.86 -7.76 -24.55
C HIS A 140 6.43 -6.33 -24.88
N LYS A 141 7.24 -5.33 -24.50
CA LYS A 141 7.01 -3.89 -24.76
C LYS A 141 5.60 -3.42 -24.38
N ILE A 142 5.05 -3.97 -23.31
CA ILE A 142 3.75 -3.55 -22.77
C ILE A 142 3.99 -2.21 -22.06
N ASP A 143 3.19 -1.18 -22.36
CA ASP A 143 3.29 0.08 -21.61
C ASP A 143 2.69 -0.12 -20.22
N SER A 144 3.51 0.05 -19.18
CA SER A 144 3.13 -0.09 -17.79
C SER A 144 3.75 1.03 -16.95
N PRO A 145 2.95 1.96 -16.41
CA PRO A 145 3.40 2.96 -15.44
C PRO A 145 4.08 2.34 -14.21
N LEU A 146 3.73 1.09 -13.86
CA LEU A 146 4.27 0.39 -12.69
C LEU A 146 5.79 0.17 -12.80
N SER A 147 6.30 -0.20 -13.99
CA SER A 147 7.73 -0.44 -14.20
C SER A 147 8.56 0.80 -13.85
N LYS A 148 8.15 1.96 -14.37
CA LYS A 148 8.82 3.24 -14.11
C LYS A 148 8.77 3.62 -12.63
N LEU A 149 7.62 3.41 -11.99
CA LEU A 149 7.41 3.76 -10.59
C LEU A 149 8.25 2.89 -9.66
N ILE A 150 8.18 1.56 -9.79
CA ILE A 150 8.94 0.63 -8.93
C ILE A 150 10.45 0.84 -9.10
N ASN A 151 10.93 1.05 -10.33
CA ASN A 151 12.35 1.31 -10.59
C ASN A 151 12.80 2.65 -10.01
N THR A 152 11.96 3.68 -10.07
CA THR A 152 12.23 4.99 -9.45
C THR A 152 12.27 4.86 -7.93
N TYR A 153 11.30 4.15 -7.34
CA TYR A 153 11.21 3.95 -5.91
C TYR A 153 12.47 3.24 -5.37
N ARG A 154 12.81 2.08 -5.93
CA ARG A 154 13.96 1.28 -5.49
C ARG A 154 15.31 2.01 -5.59
N LYS A 155 15.42 2.98 -6.49
CA LYS A 155 16.66 3.74 -6.70
C LYS A 155 16.87 4.85 -5.67
N TYR A 156 15.79 5.47 -5.20
CA TYR A 156 15.88 6.73 -4.45
C TYR A 156 15.31 6.66 -3.03
N TYR A 157 14.58 5.60 -2.69
CA TYR A 157 13.86 5.51 -1.43
C TYR A 157 14.32 4.31 -0.59
N PRO A 158 14.11 4.35 0.74
CA PRO A 158 14.31 3.20 1.60
C PRO A 158 13.50 1.98 1.13
N PRO A 159 13.83 0.76 1.59
CA PRO A 159 13.03 -0.43 1.32
C PRO A 159 11.52 -0.17 1.47
N LEU A 160 10.74 -0.66 0.50
CA LEU A 160 9.34 -0.24 0.27
C LEU A 160 8.46 -0.30 1.52
N PHE A 161 8.56 -1.38 2.29
CA PHE A 161 7.71 -1.65 3.44
C PHE A 161 8.35 -1.25 4.77
N GLU A 162 9.55 -0.66 4.75
CA GLU A 162 10.22 -0.22 5.98
C GLU A 162 9.44 0.91 6.62
N ASP A 163 9.09 0.72 7.89
CA ASP A 163 8.33 1.64 8.74
C ASP A 163 6.88 1.88 8.28
N MET A 164 6.34 1.00 7.43
CA MET A 164 4.91 1.00 7.12
C MET A 164 4.10 0.31 8.22
N SER A 165 2.95 0.89 8.54
CA SER A 165 1.89 0.19 9.27
C SER A 165 1.26 -0.91 8.40
N LEU A 166 0.52 -1.82 9.05
CA LEU A 166 -0.16 -2.90 8.34
C LEU A 166 -1.14 -2.36 7.28
N THR A 167 -1.94 -1.36 7.63
CA THR A 167 -2.87 -0.72 6.67
C THR A 167 -2.12 -0.07 5.50
N GLU A 168 -0.99 0.61 5.74
CA GLU A 168 -0.18 1.23 4.68
C GLU A 168 0.44 0.18 3.75
N ALA A 169 0.96 -0.91 4.31
CA ALA A 169 1.54 -2.00 3.54
C ALA A 169 0.48 -2.70 2.68
N MET A 170 -0.70 -3.00 3.25
CA MET A 170 -1.81 -3.59 2.51
C MET A 170 -2.30 -2.68 1.39
N ALA A 171 -2.49 -1.38 1.66
CA ALA A 171 -2.91 -0.40 0.67
C ALA A 171 -1.87 -0.25 -0.46
N THR A 172 -0.57 -0.30 -0.13
CA THR A 172 0.50 -0.26 -1.13
C THR A 172 0.44 -1.49 -2.05
N ILE A 173 0.21 -2.68 -1.50
CA ILE A 173 0.02 -3.90 -2.29
C ILE A 173 -1.25 -3.79 -3.17
N ASP A 174 -2.35 -3.27 -2.64
CA ASP A 174 -3.60 -3.08 -3.38
C ASP A 174 -3.43 -2.11 -4.57
N LEU A 175 -2.65 -1.05 -4.40
CA LEU A 175 -2.34 -0.11 -5.48
C LEU A 175 -1.54 -0.77 -6.60
N ILE A 176 -0.54 -1.59 -6.25
CA ILE A 176 0.25 -2.37 -7.20
C ILE A 176 -0.66 -3.37 -7.95
N VAL A 177 -1.49 -4.13 -7.22
CA VAL A 177 -2.45 -5.08 -7.79
C VAL A 177 -3.41 -4.37 -8.76
N SER A 178 -3.92 -3.20 -8.37
CA SER A 178 -4.83 -2.41 -9.20
C SER A 178 -4.16 -1.98 -10.51
N GLN A 179 -2.91 -1.50 -10.44
CA GLN A 179 -2.18 -1.11 -11.65
C GLN A 179 -1.91 -2.31 -12.58
N ILE A 180 -1.56 -3.48 -12.03
CA ILE A 180 -1.38 -4.71 -12.82
C ILE A 180 -2.68 -5.10 -13.55
N GLN A 181 -3.83 -4.95 -12.88
CA GLN A 181 -5.13 -5.23 -13.50
C GLN A 181 -5.50 -4.21 -14.59
N ILE A 182 -5.10 -2.94 -14.43
CA ILE A 182 -5.24 -1.91 -15.47
C ILE A 182 -4.38 -2.27 -16.69
N ASP A 183 -3.13 -2.68 -16.47
CA ASP A 183 -2.23 -3.14 -17.55
C ASP A 183 -2.85 -4.33 -18.30
N LYS A 184 -3.42 -5.30 -17.57
CA LYS A 184 -4.19 -6.43 -18.15
C LYS A 184 -5.31 -5.94 -19.04
N TYR A 185 -6.15 -5.05 -18.54
CA TYR A 185 -7.29 -4.52 -19.27
C TYR A 185 -6.87 -3.77 -20.53
N ASN A 186 -5.87 -2.88 -20.43
CA ASN A 186 -5.36 -2.11 -21.56
C ASN A 186 -4.75 -3.00 -22.64
N HIS A 187 -4.01 -4.03 -22.25
CA HIS A 187 -3.47 -5.00 -23.21
C HIS A 187 -4.57 -5.76 -23.95
N LEU A 188 -5.60 -6.23 -23.22
CA LEU A 188 -6.75 -6.95 -23.80
C LEU A 188 -7.63 -6.08 -24.71
N LEU A 189 -7.66 -4.76 -24.48
CA LEU A 189 -8.32 -3.82 -25.38
C LEU A 189 -7.51 -3.60 -26.67
N ASN A 190 -6.20 -3.45 -26.56
CA ASN A 190 -5.32 -3.12 -27.68
C ASN A 190 -4.96 -4.32 -28.57
N SER A 191 -5.16 -5.54 -28.07
CA SER A 191 -4.96 -6.81 -28.80
C SER A 191 -6.15 -7.19 -29.69
N LYS A 192 -7.33 -6.58 -29.49
CA LYS A 192 -8.51 -6.71 -30.36
C LYS A 192 -8.41 -5.83 -31.61
#